data_AF-A0A8C8UKX9-F1
#
_entry.id   AF-A0A8C8UKX9-F1
#
_cell.length_a   1.000
_cell.length_b   1.000
_cell.length_c   1.000
_cell.angle_alpha   90.00
_cell.angle_beta   90.00
_cell.angle_gamma   90.00
#
_symmetry.space_group_name_H-M   'P 1'
#
loop_
_entity.id
_entity.type
_entity.pdbx_description
1 polymer ?
#
loop_
_entity_poly.entity_id
_entity_poly.type
_entity_poly.pdbx_seq_one_letter_code
_entity_poly.pdbx_strand_id
1 'polypeptide(L)'
;VDVRYTGLLGVLLPTSQGLELEISARLPMASPKIASLSWGQMKVQGSTLTYKDCKVWPGGSRAWDWRETGTEVPPSTVEYLQKQGIDVRVLQTEQAVKEYNALVAQGVRVGGVFHSTC
;
A
#
# COMPACT_ATOMS: atom_id res chain seq x y z
N VAL A 1 -39.24 -55.78 4.07
CA VAL A 1 -39.09 -54.31 3.96
C VAL A 1 -37.77 -53.93 4.56
N ASP A 2 -36.75 -53.71 3.73
CA ASP A 2 -35.81 -52.58 3.83
C ASP A 2 -34.81 -52.69 2.67
N VAL A 3 -34.47 -51.56 2.06
CA VAL A 3 -33.94 -51.42 0.70
C VAL A 3 -32.41 -51.52 0.68
N ARG A 4 -31.86 -52.33 -0.22
CA ARG A 4 -30.43 -52.29 -0.57
C ARG A 4 -30.15 -51.09 -1.48
N TYR A 5 -29.11 -50.31 -1.18
CA TYR A 5 -28.30 -49.64 -2.21
C TYR A 5 -26.81 -49.65 -1.83
N THR A 6 -26.05 -50.38 -2.64
CA THR A 6 -24.60 -50.30 -2.78
C THR A 6 -24.27 -49.05 -3.61
N GLY A 7 -23.25 -48.26 -3.24
CA GLY A 7 -22.80 -47.13 -4.05
C GLY A 7 -21.57 -46.41 -3.52
N LEU A 8 -20.45 -46.55 -4.25
CA LEU A 8 -19.22 -45.77 -4.13
C LEU A 8 -19.52 -44.27 -4.35
N LEU A 9 -18.95 -43.36 -3.54
CA LEU A 9 -18.72 -41.97 -3.98
C LEU A 9 -17.42 -41.43 -3.38
N GLY A 10 -16.59 -40.87 -4.26
CA GLY A 10 -15.15 -40.74 -4.09
C GLY A 10 -14.66 -39.65 -3.16
N VAL A 11 -13.41 -39.82 -2.72
CA VAL A 11 -12.58 -38.78 -2.12
C VAL A 11 -12.31 -37.74 -3.20
N LEU A 12 -13.03 -36.62 -3.15
CA LEU A 12 -12.68 -35.41 -3.88
C LEU A 12 -11.44 -34.81 -3.22
N LEU A 13 -10.27 -35.24 -3.67
CA LEU A 13 -9.07 -34.41 -3.59
C LEU A 13 -9.38 -33.10 -4.32
N PRO A 14 -9.16 -31.92 -3.72
CA PRO A 14 -9.30 -30.68 -4.47
C PRO A 14 -8.28 -30.71 -5.61
N THR A 15 -8.81 -30.77 -6.82
CA THR A 15 -8.10 -30.61 -8.08
C THR A 15 -7.30 -29.31 -8.01
N SER A 16 -6.00 -29.44 -8.27
CA SER A 16 -5.05 -28.36 -8.49
C SER A 16 -5.42 -27.59 -9.76
N GLN A 17 -6.43 -26.75 -9.67
CA GLN A 17 -6.80 -25.73 -10.66
C GLN A 17 -7.66 -24.69 -9.93
N GLY A 18 -7.10 -23.51 -9.66
CA GLY A 18 -7.87 -22.36 -9.18
C GLY A 18 -7.38 -21.65 -7.91
N LEU A 19 -6.20 -21.97 -7.37
CA LEU A 19 -5.63 -21.22 -6.24
C LEU A 19 -4.78 -20.02 -6.71
N GLU A 20 -5.36 -19.10 -7.48
CA GLU A 20 -4.65 -17.85 -7.82
C GLU A 20 -5.52 -16.58 -7.69
N LEU A 21 -6.80 -16.70 -7.31
CA LEU A 21 -7.71 -15.54 -7.29
C LEU A 21 -8.34 -15.21 -5.94
N GLU A 22 -8.12 -15.99 -4.89
CA GLU A 22 -8.65 -15.71 -3.53
C GLU A 22 -7.59 -15.34 -2.48
N ILE A 23 -6.39 -14.94 -2.89
CA ILE A 23 -5.36 -14.43 -1.95
C ILE A 23 -5.46 -12.91 -1.74
N SER A 24 -6.23 -12.18 -2.58
CA SER A 24 -6.19 -10.71 -2.61
C SER A 24 -6.91 -10.00 -1.45
N ALA A 25 -7.79 -10.67 -0.70
CA ALA A 25 -8.69 -9.99 0.25
C ALA A 25 -8.26 -10.04 1.73
N ARG A 26 -7.10 -10.61 2.09
CA ARG A 26 -6.67 -10.77 3.49
C ARG A 26 -5.18 -10.53 3.75
N LEU A 27 -4.50 -9.74 2.94
CA LEU A 27 -3.22 -9.20 3.38
C LEU A 27 -3.53 -8.10 4.42
N PRO A 28 -3.00 -8.17 5.65
CA PRO A 28 -3.13 -7.06 6.60
C PRO A 28 -2.66 -5.80 5.88
N MET A 29 -3.47 -4.73 5.94
CA MET A 29 -3.28 -3.44 5.28
C MET A 29 -1.82 -2.98 5.34
N ALA A 30 -1.01 -3.44 4.41
CA ALA A 30 0.41 -3.20 4.40
C ALA A 30 0.64 -1.93 3.61
N SER A 31 1.55 -1.09 4.10
CA SER A 31 1.98 0.08 3.36
C SER A 31 2.76 -0.37 2.12
N PRO A 32 2.39 0.05 0.90
CA PRO A 32 3.08 -0.41 -0.29
C PRO A 32 4.46 0.24 -0.40
N LYS A 33 5.47 -0.48 -0.87
CA LYS A 33 6.82 0.08 -1.08
C LYS A 33 6.83 1.05 -2.26
N ILE A 34 7.67 2.08 -2.19
CA ILE A 34 8.00 2.90 -3.35
C ILE A 34 9.09 2.17 -4.14
N ALA A 35 8.72 1.69 -5.33
CA ALA A 35 9.57 0.84 -6.17
C ALA A 35 10.64 1.64 -6.92
N SER A 36 10.32 2.86 -7.34
CA SER A 36 11.28 3.76 -7.98
C SER A 36 10.89 5.22 -7.80
N LEU A 37 11.90 6.08 -7.70
CA LEU A 37 11.78 7.54 -7.70
C LEU A 37 12.76 8.09 -8.74
N SER A 38 12.26 8.96 -9.62
CA SER A 38 13.06 9.82 -10.50
C SER A 38 12.34 11.15 -10.68
N TRP A 39 12.99 12.11 -11.32
CA TRP A 39 12.44 13.44 -11.52
C TRP A 39 11.09 13.40 -12.25
N GLY A 40 10.02 13.84 -11.58
CA GLY A 40 8.66 13.84 -12.14
C GLY A 40 8.03 12.46 -12.31
N GLN A 41 8.61 11.40 -11.71
CA GLN A 41 8.13 10.04 -11.87
C GLN A 41 8.32 9.19 -10.60
N MET A 42 7.25 8.54 -10.16
CA MET A 42 7.21 7.64 -9.01
C MET A 42 6.42 6.38 -9.36
N LYS A 43 6.90 5.23 -8.89
CA LYS A 43 6.17 3.95 -8.99
C LYS A 43 6.02 3.34 -7.61
N VAL A 44 4.84 2.80 -7.35
CA VAL A 44 4.49 2.14 -6.09
C VAL A 44 4.28 0.66 -6.37
N GLN A 45 4.85 -0.20 -5.53
CA GLN A 45 4.72 -1.65 -5.67
C GLN A 45 3.24 -2.05 -5.60
N GLY A 46 2.79 -2.87 -6.56
CA GLY A 46 1.40 -3.29 -6.67
C GLY A 46 0.48 -2.31 -7.41
N SER A 47 0.97 -1.11 -7.76
CA SER A 47 0.26 -0.19 -8.65
C SER A 47 0.73 -0.37 -10.09
N THR A 48 -0.21 -0.40 -11.04
CA THR A 48 0.08 -0.33 -12.48
C THR A 48 0.34 1.10 -12.95
N LEU A 49 0.02 2.09 -12.10
CA LEU A 49 0.13 3.50 -12.42
C LEU A 49 1.55 4.02 -12.12
N THR A 50 2.00 4.90 -13.00
CA THR A 50 3.16 5.74 -12.76
C THR A 50 2.65 7.13 -12.37
N TYR A 51 3.10 7.62 -11.22
CA TYR A 51 2.67 8.91 -10.67
C TYR A 51 3.73 9.96 -10.95
N LYS A 52 3.32 11.23 -11.08
CA LYS A 52 4.25 12.35 -10.92
C LYS A 52 4.52 12.57 -9.43
N ASP A 53 3.46 12.86 -8.70
CA ASP A 53 3.45 13.02 -7.25
C ASP A 53 2.39 12.08 -6.67
N CYS A 54 2.60 11.55 -5.46
CA CYS A 54 1.66 10.57 -4.91
C CYS A 54 1.49 10.65 -3.39
N LYS A 55 0.31 10.19 -2.96
CA LYS A 55 -0.01 9.85 -1.58
C LYS A 55 -0.04 8.32 -1.48
N VAL A 56 0.51 7.78 -0.41
CA VAL A 56 0.53 6.34 -0.11
C VAL A 56 0.07 6.11 1.32
N TRP A 57 -0.59 4.98 1.57
CA TRP A 57 -1.11 4.59 2.87
C TRP A 57 -1.24 3.07 2.96
N PRO A 58 -1.42 2.49 4.16
CA PRO A 58 -1.74 1.08 4.33
C PRO A 58 -2.86 0.62 3.38
N GLY A 59 -2.52 -0.23 2.41
CA GLY A 59 -3.47 -0.76 1.43
C GLY A 59 -3.62 0.02 0.12
N GLY A 60 -2.89 1.11 -0.13
CA GLY A 60 -3.00 1.77 -1.44
C GLY A 60 -2.15 3.01 -1.69
N SER A 61 -2.35 3.57 -2.89
CA SER A 61 -1.71 4.79 -3.37
C SER A 61 -2.59 5.56 -4.34
N ARG A 62 -2.44 6.89 -4.41
CA ARG A 62 -3.14 7.76 -5.35
C ARG A 62 -2.25 8.90 -5.80
N ALA A 63 -2.48 9.40 -7.01
CA ALA A 63 -1.87 10.62 -7.50
C ALA A 63 -2.19 11.80 -6.57
N TRP A 64 -1.22 12.68 -6.38
CA TRP A 64 -1.41 13.94 -5.69
C TRP A 64 -1.26 15.09 -6.67
N ASP A 65 -2.25 15.98 -6.74
CA ASP A 65 -2.08 17.27 -7.41
C ASP A 65 -1.77 18.33 -6.35
N TRP A 66 -0.50 18.75 -6.27
CA TRP A 66 -0.06 19.78 -5.33
C TRP A 66 -0.66 21.16 -5.67
N ARG A 67 -1.14 21.39 -6.90
CA ARG A 67 -1.74 22.69 -7.28
C ARG A 67 -2.99 23.01 -6.48
N GLU A 68 -3.63 21.99 -5.91
CA GLU A 68 -4.80 22.16 -5.04
C GLU A 68 -4.44 22.66 -3.64
N THR A 69 -3.25 22.33 -3.13
CA THR A 69 -2.93 22.46 -1.69
C THR A 69 -1.54 23.03 -1.37
N GLY A 70 -0.72 23.29 -2.40
CA GLY A 70 0.69 23.63 -2.25
C GLY A 70 1.57 22.41 -1.96
N THR A 71 2.88 22.62 -2.00
CA THR A 71 3.90 21.63 -1.60
C THR A 71 4.47 21.90 -0.20
N GLU A 72 4.23 23.09 0.34
CA GLU A 72 4.64 23.45 1.69
C GLU A 72 3.84 22.67 2.74
N VAL A 73 4.51 22.27 3.81
CA VAL A 73 3.88 21.62 4.96
C VAL A 73 3.70 22.67 6.05
N PRO A 74 2.47 23.18 6.28
CA PRO A 74 2.24 24.16 7.33
C PRO A 74 2.57 23.59 8.71
N PRO A 75 3.18 24.36 9.62
CA PRO A 75 3.44 23.92 10.99
C PRO A 75 2.18 23.42 11.71
N SER A 76 1.03 24.06 11.44
CA SER A 76 -0.28 23.66 11.98
C SER A 76 -0.71 22.25 11.56
N THR A 77 -0.33 21.80 10.36
CA THR A 77 -0.58 20.43 9.89
C THR A 77 0.24 19.42 10.69
N VAL A 78 1.51 19.73 10.95
CA VAL A 78 2.39 18.87 11.76
C VAL A 78 1.87 18.77 13.18
N GLU A 79 1.53 19.90 13.81
CA GLU A 79 0.97 19.93 15.16
C GLU A 79 -0.35 19.16 15.27
N TYR A 80 -1.24 19.31 14.27
CA TYR A 80 -2.50 18.60 14.23
C TYR A 80 -2.29 17.09 14.24
N LEU A 81 -1.40 16.58 13.39
CA LEU A 81 -1.08 15.16 13.29
C LEU A 81 -0.41 14.64 14.58
N GLN A 82 0.53 15.40 15.15
CA GLN A 82 1.17 15.05 16.42
C GLN A 82 0.17 14.99 17.58
N LYS A 83 -0.81 15.90 17.63
CA LYS A 83 -1.91 15.86 18.62
C LYS A 83 -2.79 14.62 18.49
N GLN A 84 -2.85 14.01 17.31
CA GLN A 84 -3.54 12.72 17.09
C GLN A 84 -2.65 11.51 17.43
N GLY A 85 -1.43 11.72 17.95
CA GLY A 85 -0.48 10.65 18.27
C GLY A 85 0.23 10.07 17.05
N ILE A 86 0.24 10.78 15.93
CA ILE A 86 0.93 10.37 14.70
C ILE A 86 2.36 10.90 14.73
N ASP A 87 3.35 10.02 14.58
CA ASP A 87 4.75 10.43 14.34
C ASP A 87 4.88 11.02 12.93
N VAL A 88 5.31 12.27 12.83
CA VAL A 88 5.38 13.04 11.58
C VAL A 88 6.83 13.37 11.27
N ARG A 89 7.25 13.06 10.03
CA ARG A 89 8.58 13.40 9.52
C ARG A 89 8.44 14.21 8.25
N VAL A 90 9.05 15.40 8.25
CA VAL A 90 9.13 16.30 7.09
C VAL A 90 10.56 16.26 6.60
N LEU A 91 10.78 15.64 5.43
CA LEU A 91 12.10 15.39 4.86
C LEU A 91 12.10 15.71 3.37
N GLN A 92 13.29 15.92 2.81
CA GLN A 92 13.47 15.96 1.35
C GLN A 92 13.06 14.60 0.75
N THR A 93 12.41 14.62 -0.42
CA THR A 93 11.75 13.45 -1.02
C THR A 93 12.61 12.19 -1.09
N GLU A 94 13.90 12.28 -1.46
CA GLU A 94 14.74 11.07 -1.53
C GLU A 94 14.98 10.45 -0.16
N GLN A 95 15.19 11.29 0.86
CA GLN A 95 15.32 10.84 2.25
C GLN A 95 14.00 10.29 2.76
N ALA A 96 12.89 10.97 2.49
CA ALA A 96 11.55 10.53 2.85
C ALA A 96 11.24 9.15 2.24
N VAL A 97 11.57 8.91 0.97
CA VAL A 97 11.36 7.60 0.31
C VAL A 97 12.21 6.51 0.94
N LYS A 98 13.49 6.79 1.24
CA LYS A 98 14.38 5.84 1.94
C LYS A 98 13.81 5.45 3.30
N GLU A 99 13.42 6.44 4.09
CA GLU A 99 12.90 6.24 5.44
C GLU A 99 11.54 5.52 5.43
N TYR A 100 10.65 5.93 4.53
CA TYR A 100 9.37 5.27 4.29
C TYR A 100 9.56 3.78 3.97
N ASN A 101 10.43 3.45 3.00
CA ASN A 101 10.69 2.06 2.64
C ASN A 101 11.33 1.26 3.77
N ALA A 102 12.16 1.88 4.62
CA ALA A 102 12.71 1.24 5.81
C ALA A 102 11.61 0.89 6.83
N LEU A 103 10.65 1.79 7.07
CA LEU A 103 9.50 1.56 7.94
C LEU A 103 8.59 0.46 7.39
N VAL A 104 8.32 0.49 6.07
CA VAL A 104 7.55 -0.58 5.40
C VAL A 104 8.24 -1.93 5.55
N ALA A 105 9.56 -2.00 5.41
CA ALA A 105 10.32 -3.24 5.59
C ALA A 105 10.26 -3.80 7.02
N GLN A 106 10.08 -2.94 8.01
CA GLN A 106 9.85 -3.31 9.41
C GLN A 106 8.40 -3.70 9.71
N GLY A 107 7.49 -3.62 8.73
CA GLY A 107 6.07 -3.91 8.91
C GLY A 107 5.27 -2.79 9.59
N VAL A 108 5.85 -1.59 9.72
CA VAL A 108 5.17 -0.43 10.29
C VAL A 108 4.09 0.06 9.32
N ARG A 109 2.90 0.39 9.85
CA ARG A 109 1.86 1.08 9.09
C ARG A 109 2.25 2.54 8.93
N VAL A 110 2.70 2.88 7.72
CA VAL A 110 3.18 4.21 7.37
C VAL A 110 2.40 4.76 6.19
N GLY A 111 2.05 6.05 6.26
CA GLY A 111 1.53 6.82 5.14
C GLY A 111 2.49 7.94 4.77
N GLY A 112 2.37 8.47 3.57
CA GLY A 112 3.23 9.54 3.11
C GLY A 112 2.67 10.28 1.91
N VAL A 113 3.13 11.51 1.74
CA VAL A 113 2.81 12.38 0.62
C VAL A 113 4.15 12.83 0.02
N PHE A 114 4.36 12.58 -1.26
CA PHE A 114 5.65 12.73 -1.90
C PHE A 114 5.55 13.61 -3.14
N HIS A 115 6.46 14.59 -3.22
CA HIS A 115 6.64 15.45 -4.38
C HIS A 115 7.96 15.12 -5.08
N SER A 116 7.93 14.72 -6.35
CA SER A 116 9.11 14.20 -7.07
C SER A 116 9.88 15.24 -7.86
N THR A 117 9.40 16.48 -7.88
CA THR A 117 10.09 17.63 -8.47
C THR A 117 10.42 18.61 -7.35
N CYS A 118 11.50 19.38 -7.45
CA CYS A 118 11.77 20.51 -6.56
C CYS A 118 11.93 21.76 -7.39
#